data_AF-A0A349IK68-F1
#
_entry.id   AF-A0A349IK68-F1
#
_cell.length_a   1.000
_cell.length_b   1.000
_cell.length_c   1.000
_cell.angle_alpha   90.00
_cell.angle_beta   90.00
_cell.angle_gamma   90.00
#
_symmetry.space_group_name_H-M   'P 1'
#
loop_
_entity.id
_entity.type
_entity.pdbx_description
1 polymer ?
#
loop_
_entity_poly.entity_id
_entity_poly.type
_entity_poly.pdbx_seq_one_letter_code
_entity_poly.pdbx_strand_id
1 'polypeptide(L)'
;MKINEFQRSGFPVEDVTELEQRNRILARKAAEEGIVLLKNEGILPVNTKKNIALFGSGAITTVKGGTGSGDVNVRRSVSVLEGMKIAGFHITSEDWLSDYLERYQSARETWKKKLIEEAGGVDSPTFFDVYAKNPFQMPDGADISDDDIRDAETAVYVISRTTGEASDRKLEKGDYELNAHE
;
A
#
# COMPACT_ATOMS: atom_id res chain seq x y z
N MET A 1 -8.32 22.39 -35.51
CA MET A 1 -8.78 21.07 -35.04
C MET A 1 -8.77 21.13 -33.52
N LYS A 2 -9.93 21.29 -32.87
CA LYS A 2 -10.00 21.29 -31.40
C LYS A 2 -9.82 19.85 -30.97
N ILE A 3 -8.71 19.54 -30.29
CA ILE A 3 -8.56 18.27 -29.59
C ILE A 3 -9.61 18.31 -28.48
N ASN A 4 -10.59 17.41 -28.54
CA ASN A 4 -11.63 17.31 -27.50
C ASN A 4 -10.93 17.23 -26.13
N GLU A 5 -11.37 18.04 -25.18
CA GLU A 5 -11.02 17.88 -23.78
C GLU A 5 -11.31 16.43 -23.40
N PHE A 6 -10.27 15.65 -23.11
CA PHE A 6 -10.42 14.29 -22.64
C PHE A 6 -11.02 14.36 -21.23
N GLN A 7 -12.34 14.27 -21.10
CA GLN A 7 -12.99 14.06 -19.81
C GLN A 7 -12.53 12.70 -19.27
N ARG A 8 -11.69 12.72 -18.23
CA ARG A 8 -11.31 11.51 -17.51
C ARG A 8 -12.58 10.84 -16.96
N SER A 9 -12.73 9.54 -17.20
CA SER A 9 -13.81 8.75 -16.60
C SER A 9 -13.67 8.71 -15.08
N GLY A 10 -14.79 8.90 -14.36
CA GLY A 10 -14.81 8.79 -12.89
C GLY A 10 -14.91 10.13 -12.15
N PHE A 11 -15.75 11.06 -12.59
CA PHE A 11 -16.08 12.23 -11.79
C PHE A 11 -16.61 11.79 -10.42
N PRO A 12 -16.03 12.28 -9.30
CA PRO A 12 -16.67 12.13 -8.02
C PRO A 12 -17.94 12.99 -8.08
N VAL A 13 -19.10 12.34 -8.17
CA VAL A 13 -20.27 12.92 -7.50
C VAL A 13 -19.81 13.19 -6.07
N GLU A 14 -19.99 14.40 -5.53
CA GLU A 14 -19.46 14.72 -4.20
C GLU A 14 -19.94 13.69 -3.18
N ASP A 15 -21.22 13.33 -3.27
CA ASP A 15 -21.85 12.32 -2.44
C ASP A 15 -21.53 10.89 -2.87
N VAL A 16 -21.46 10.00 -1.87
CA VAL A 16 -21.32 8.56 -2.09
C VAL A 16 -22.66 8.01 -2.58
N THR A 17 -22.68 7.46 -3.79
CA THR A 17 -23.89 6.88 -4.39
C THR A 17 -24.27 5.53 -3.76
N GLU A 18 -25.54 5.13 -3.88
CA GLU A 18 -26.00 3.80 -3.45
C GLU A 18 -25.24 2.66 -4.15
N LEU A 19 -24.89 2.85 -5.43
CA LEU A 19 -24.09 1.89 -6.19
C LEU A 19 -22.69 1.74 -5.58
N GLU A 20 -22.03 2.84 -5.23
CA GLU A 20 -20.74 2.80 -4.53
C GLU A 20 -20.85 2.07 -3.19
N GLN A 21 -21.89 2.35 -2.38
CA GLN A 21 -22.08 1.69 -1.09
C GLN A 21 -22.26 0.17 -1.26
N ARG A 22 -23.16 -0.24 -2.15
CA ARG A 22 -23.42 -1.65 -2.43
C ARG A 22 -22.18 -2.38 -2.94
N ASN A 23 -21.43 -1.76 -3.86
CA ASN A 23 -20.21 -2.35 -4.40
C ASN A 23 -19.08 -2.41 -3.37
N ARG A 24 -18.97 -1.44 -2.46
CA ARG A 24 -18.01 -1.49 -1.35
C ARG A 24 -18.29 -2.64 -0.38
N ILE A 25 -19.56 -2.89 -0.05
CA ILE A 25 -19.96 -4.04 0.79
C ILE A 25 -19.59 -5.35 0.08
N LEU A 26 -19.90 -5.47 -1.21
CA LEU A 26 -19.54 -6.66 -2.00
C LEU A 26 -18.02 -6.86 -2.08
N ALA A 27 -17.26 -5.81 -2.37
CA ALA A 27 -15.80 -5.86 -2.45
C ALA A 27 -15.17 -6.27 -1.12
N ARG A 28 -15.67 -5.73 0.00
CA ARG A 28 -15.23 -6.11 1.34
C ARG A 28 -15.49 -7.60 1.60
N LYS A 29 -16.69 -8.10 1.27
CA LYS A 29 -17.02 -9.52 1.42
C LYS A 29 -16.11 -10.42 0.59
N ALA A 30 -15.84 -10.04 -0.66
CA ALA A 30 -14.92 -10.78 -1.53
C ALA A 30 -13.49 -10.78 -0.97
N ALA A 31 -13.01 -9.68 -0.40
CA ALA A 31 -11.72 -9.61 0.27
C ALA A 31 -11.66 -10.51 1.51
N GLU A 32 -12.70 -10.49 2.36
CA GLU A 32 -12.81 -11.34 3.55
C GLU A 32 -12.77 -12.84 3.19
N GLU A 33 -13.47 -13.26 2.14
CA GLU A 33 -13.50 -14.65 1.66
C GLU A 33 -12.22 -15.07 0.90
N GLY A 34 -11.42 -14.11 0.43
CA GLY A 34 -10.20 -14.34 -0.34
C GLY A 34 -8.91 -14.46 0.51
N ILE A 35 -8.97 -14.14 1.80
CA ILE A 35 -7.79 -14.23 2.68
C ILE A 35 -7.47 -15.70 2.99
N VAL A 36 -6.21 -16.08 2.78
CA VAL A 36 -5.72 -17.44 3.04
C VAL A 36 -4.88 -17.48 4.32
N LEU A 37 -5.36 -18.20 5.33
CA LEU A 37 -4.59 -18.46 6.55
C LEU A 37 -3.64 -19.65 6.34
N LEU A 38 -2.34 -19.37 6.28
CA LEU A 38 -1.32 -20.41 6.06
C LEU A 38 -0.88 -21.10 7.35
N LYS A 39 -0.78 -20.37 8.46
CA LYS A 39 -0.30 -20.87 9.75
C LYS A 39 -1.01 -20.14 10.90
N ASN A 40 -1.42 -20.88 11.93
CA ASN A 40 -1.94 -20.33 13.18
C ASN A 40 -1.62 -21.27 14.35
N GLU A 41 -0.89 -20.79 15.35
CA GLU A 41 -0.56 -21.52 16.58
C GLU A 41 -1.39 -21.00 17.78
N GLY A 42 -2.66 -20.65 17.53
CA GLY A 42 -3.62 -20.20 18.55
C GLY A 42 -3.60 -18.70 18.84
N ILE A 43 -2.88 -17.90 18.03
CA ILE A 43 -2.83 -16.44 18.18
C ILE A 43 -4.03 -15.75 17.51
N LEU A 44 -4.60 -16.34 16.46
CA LEU A 44 -5.77 -15.83 15.76
C LEU A 44 -7.06 -16.55 16.21
N PRO A 45 -8.18 -15.81 16.36
CA PRO A 45 -8.33 -14.36 16.14
C PRO A 45 -7.70 -13.52 17.27
N VAL A 46 -7.10 -12.38 16.92
CA VAL A 46 -6.52 -11.46 17.91
C VAL A 46 -7.63 -10.80 18.72
N ASN A 47 -7.47 -10.77 20.04
CA ASN A 47 -8.39 -10.04 20.92
C ASN A 47 -8.25 -8.53 20.69
N THR A 48 -9.35 -7.86 20.34
CA THR A 48 -9.39 -6.41 20.05
C THR A 48 -9.06 -5.52 21.23
N LYS A 49 -9.10 -6.05 22.46
CA LYS A 49 -8.71 -5.30 23.67
C LYS A 49 -7.19 -5.23 23.87
N LYS A 50 -6.41 -5.90 23.03
CA LYS A 50 -4.95 -5.96 23.16
C LYS A 50 -4.27 -4.78 22.48
N ASN A 51 -3.15 -4.39 23.07
CA ASN A 51 -2.20 -3.48 22.44
C ASN A 51 -1.43 -4.20 21.34
N ILE A 52 -1.40 -3.60 20.14
CA ILE A 52 -0.73 -4.14 18.97
C ILE A 52 0.42 -3.24 18.56
N ALA A 53 1.61 -3.81 18.41
CA ALA A 53 2.67 -3.17 17.65
C ALA A 53 2.49 -3.56 16.17
N LEU A 54 2.25 -2.56 15.32
CA LEU A 54 2.04 -2.73 13.88
C LEU A 54 3.25 -2.17 13.11
N PHE A 55 3.82 -3.00 12.24
CA PHE A 55 5.02 -2.69 11.46
C PHE A 55 4.89 -3.15 10.02
N GLY A 56 5.93 -2.85 9.23
CA GLY A 56 6.06 -3.27 7.85
C GLY A 56 5.45 -2.27 6.87
N SER A 57 6.00 -2.27 5.65
CA SER A 57 5.68 -1.30 4.61
C SER A 57 4.19 -1.23 4.27
N GLY A 58 3.52 -2.38 4.30
CA GLY A 58 2.10 -2.49 3.98
C GLY A 58 1.15 -1.96 5.04
N ALA A 59 1.63 -1.66 6.25
CA ALA A 59 0.77 -1.27 7.37
C ALA A 59 0.04 0.05 7.09
N ILE A 60 0.79 1.08 6.68
CA ILE A 60 0.25 2.40 6.33
C ILE A 60 0.20 2.65 4.82
N THR A 61 1.07 2.00 4.03
CA THR A 61 1.06 2.07 2.55
C THR A 61 0.55 0.76 1.92
N THR A 62 -0.67 0.38 2.28
CA THR A 62 -1.29 -0.89 1.86
C THR A 62 -1.47 -0.99 0.35
N VAL A 63 -1.04 -2.11 -0.23
CA VAL A 63 -1.19 -2.39 -1.66
C VAL A 63 -2.64 -2.80 -1.96
N LYS A 64 -3.40 -1.93 -2.62
CA LYS A 64 -4.79 -2.20 -3.03
C LYS A 64 -4.91 -3.08 -4.28
N GLY A 65 -3.81 -3.30 -5.00
CA GLY A 65 -3.75 -4.01 -6.27
C GLY A 65 -2.45 -3.72 -7.02
N GLY A 66 -2.26 -4.39 -8.16
CA GLY A 66 -1.13 -4.16 -9.06
C GLY A 66 -1.26 -2.86 -9.85
N THR A 67 -0.21 -2.52 -10.60
CA THR A 67 -0.18 -1.35 -11.48
C THR A 67 -0.56 -1.69 -12.93
N GLY A 68 -0.61 -0.69 -13.80
CA GLY A 68 -0.90 -0.86 -15.24
C GLY A 68 -2.38 -0.70 -15.56
N SER A 69 -2.82 -1.31 -16.66
CA SER A 69 -4.21 -1.18 -17.17
C SER A 69 -5.31 -1.63 -16.20
N GLY A 70 -4.98 -2.44 -15.19
CA GLY A 70 -5.90 -2.86 -14.13
C GLY A 70 -5.98 -1.91 -12.93
N ASP A 71 -5.20 -0.82 -12.90
CA ASP A 71 -5.25 0.14 -11.81
C ASP A 71 -6.53 0.98 -11.84
N VAL A 72 -7.03 1.32 -10.66
CA VAL A 72 -8.30 2.02 -10.47
C VAL A 72 -8.10 3.26 -9.60
N ASN A 73 -8.57 4.40 -10.10
CA ASN A 73 -8.72 5.62 -9.32
C ASN A 73 -9.89 5.45 -8.34
N VAL A 74 -9.56 5.29 -7.05
CA VAL A 74 -10.55 5.06 -5.99
C VAL A 74 -10.82 6.32 -5.19
N ARG A 75 -12.06 6.51 -4.73
CA ARG A 75 -12.42 7.60 -3.81
C ARG A 75 -11.67 7.50 -2.48
N ARG A 76 -11.55 6.28 -1.96
CA ARG A 76 -10.88 5.97 -0.69
C ARG A 76 -10.32 4.55 -0.77
N SER A 77 -9.14 4.37 -0.20
CA SER A 77 -8.58 3.07 0.14
C SER A 77 -8.35 3.08 1.65
N VAL A 78 -8.68 1.98 2.32
CA VAL A 78 -8.49 1.82 3.77
C VAL A 78 -7.20 1.03 3.97
N SER A 79 -6.23 1.60 4.66
CA SER A 79 -4.98 0.89 4.99
C SER A 79 -5.21 -0.16 6.07
N VAL A 80 -4.24 -1.06 6.28
CA VAL A 80 -4.27 -2.03 7.38
C VAL A 80 -4.35 -1.30 8.73
N LEU A 81 -3.52 -0.26 8.93
CA LEU A 81 -3.56 0.58 10.12
C LEU A 81 -4.96 1.17 10.36
N GLU A 82 -5.56 1.75 9.32
CA GLU A 82 -6.88 2.36 9.42
C GLU A 82 -7.96 1.31 9.72
N GLY A 83 -7.92 0.15 9.04
CA GLY A 83 -8.83 -0.96 9.26
C GLY A 83 -8.75 -1.52 10.69
N MET A 84 -7.54 -1.63 11.25
CA MET A 84 -7.32 -2.06 12.63
C MET A 84 -7.85 -1.04 13.64
N LYS A 85 -7.61 0.27 13.42
CA LYS A 85 -8.18 1.33 14.25
C LYS A 85 -9.71 1.33 14.20
N ILE A 86 -10.33 1.16 13.03
CA ILE A 86 -11.78 1.02 12.87
C ILE A 86 -12.34 -0.20 13.61
N ALA A 87 -11.59 -1.31 13.62
CA ALA A 87 -11.96 -2.53 14.35
C ALA A 87 -11.76 -2.42 15.88
N GLY A 88 -11.21 -1.32 16.38
CA GLY A 88 -11.05 -1.02 17.80
C GLY A 88 -9.73 -1.48 18.42
N PHE A 89 -8.72 -1.85 17.61
CA PHE A 89 -7.39 -2.15 18.12
C PHE A 89 -6.66 -0.89 18.56
N HIS A 90 -5.88 -0.99 19.64
CA HIS A 90 -4.95 0.06 20.06
C HIS A 90 -3.56 -0.22 19.46
N ILE A 91 -3.03 0.73 18.69
CA ILE A 91 -1.72 0.61 18.04
C ILE A 91 -0.68 1.36 18.87
N THR A 92 0.38 0.69 19.29
CA THR A 92 1.43 1.28 20.15
C THR A 92 2.60 1.86 19.36
N SER A 93 2.86 1.34 18.16
CA SER A 93 4.00 1.71 17.30
C SER A 93 3.68 2.86 16.33
N GLU A 94 2.88 3.85 16.74
CA GLU A 94 2.47 4.96 15.86
C GLU A 94 3.65 5.84 15.43
N ASP A 95 4.69 5.97 16.27
CA ASP A 95 5.89 6.74 15.96
C ASP A 95 6.69 6.09 14.83
N TRP A 96 6.91 4.76 14.90
CA TRP A 96 7.54 3.99 13.83
C TRP A 96 6.75 4.10 12.51
N LEU A 97 5.42 4.00 12.57
CA LEU A 97 4.56 4.13 11.39
C LEU A 97 4.62 5.52 10.76
N SER A 98 4.76 6.56 11.58
CA SER A 98 4.89 7.94 11.14
C SER A 98 6.24 8.18 10.45
N ASP A 99 7.34 7.72 11.05
CA ASP A 99 8.67 7.74 10.41
C ASP A 99 8.67 6.98 9.07
N TYR A 100 8.06 5.78 9.03
CA TYR A 100 7.96 5.03 7.79
C TYR A 100 7.17 5.79 6.70
N LEU A 101 6.07 6.46 7.06
CA LEU A 101 5.29 7.25 6.11
C LEU A 101 6.12 8.40 5.52
N GLU A 102 6.92 9.09 6.34
CA GLU A 102 7.82 10.15 5.87
C GLU A 102 8.87 9.60 4.90
N ARG A 103 9.48 8.46 5.23
CA ARG A 103 10.43 7.75 4.34
C ARG A 103 9.78 7.39 3.01
N TYR A 104 8.58 6.81 3.06
CA TYR A 104 7.81 6.45 1.87
C TYR A 104 7.55 7.67 0.98
N GLN A 105 7.09 8.78 1.55
CA GLN A 105 6.81 10.01 0.80
C GLN A 105 8.09 10.58 0.18
N SER A 106 9.18 10.62 0.93
CA SER A 106 10.49 11.08 0.44
C SER A 106 11.02 10.20 -0.71
N ALA A 107 10.94 8.88 -0.56
CA ALA A 107 11.33 7.93 -1.59
C ALA A 107 10.45 8.06 -2.84
N ARG A 108 9.14 8.25 -2.67
CA ARG A 108 8.19 8.41 -3.76
C ARG A 108 8.45 9.68 -4.57
N GLU A 109 8.71 10.79 -3.90
CA GLU A 109 9.04 12.06 -4.57
C GLU A 109 10.39 12.00 -5.26
N THR A 110 11.39 11.38 -4.64
CA THR A 110 12.71 11.17 -5.26
C THR A 110 12.60 10.32 -6.52
N TRP A 111 11.89 9.19 -6.44
CA TRP A 111 11.62 8.33 -7.58
C TRP A 111 10.88 9.07 -8.70
N LYS A 112 9.81 9.80 -8.37
CA LYS A 112 9.03 10.59 -9.34
C LYS A 112 9.90 11.63 -10.06
N LYS A 113 10.72 12.38 -9.33
CA LYS A 113 11.63 13.38 -9.90
C LYS A 113 12.62 12.74 -10.88
N LYS A 114 13.23 11.61 -10.48
CA LYS A 114 14.12 10.84 -11.36
C LYS A 114 13.42 10.45 -12.67
N LEU A 115 12.21 9.91 -12.60
CA LEU A 115 11.47 9.51 -13.81
C LEU A 115 11.18 10.69 -14.74
N ILE A 116 10.74 11.82 -14.18
CA ILE A 116 10.42 13.02 -14.97
C ILE A 116 11.68 13.56 -15.64
N GLU A 117 12.80 13.60 -14.92
CA GLU A 117 14.09 14.05 -15.46
C GLU A 117 14.60 13.10 -16.56
N GLU A 118 14.62 11.79 -16.32
CA GLU A 118 15.07 10.77 -17.27
C GLU A 118 14.19 10.72 -18.53
N ALA A 119 12.88 10.96 -18.39
CA ALA A 119 11.97 11.06 -19.51
C ALA A 119 12.08 12.39 -20.28
N GLY A 120 12.64 13.44 -19.69
CA GLY A 120 12.63 14.80 -20.25
C GLY A 120 11.28 15.52 -20.10
N GLY A 121 10.49 15.14 -19.10
CA GLY A 121 9.18 15.72 -18.78
C GLY A 121 8.04 14.69 -18.74
N VAL A 122 6.94 15.05 -18.08
CA VAL A 122 5.75 14.18 -17.94
C VAL A 122 5.00 13.96 -19.26
N ASP A 123 5.07 14.94 -20.17
CA ASP A 123 4.43 14.89 -21.49
C ASP A 123 5.36 14.29 -22.57
N SER A 124 6.53 13.80 -22.16
CA SER A 124 7.49 13.19 -23.08
C SER A 124 6.95 11.88 -23.65
N PRO A 125 7.13 11.61 -24.96
CA PRO A 125 6.71 10.34 -25.56
C PRO A 125 7.43 9.13 -24.95
N THR A 126 8.58 9.32 -24.28
CA THR A 126 9.34 8.25 -23.62
C THR A 126 8.94 8.02 -22.16
N PHE A 127 8.05 8.85 -21.59
CA PHE A 127 7.70 8.79 -20.17
C PHE A 127 7.20 7.41 -19.76
N PHE A 128 6.35 6.79 -20.58
CA PHE A 128 5.81 5.46 -20.30
C PHE A 128 6.91 4.39 -20.25
N ASP A 129 7.86 4.42 -21.20
CA ASP A 129 8.98 3.47 -21.23
C ASP A 129 9.90 3.63 -20.01
N VAL A 130 10.17 4.88 -19.62
CA VAL A 130 10.98 5.20 -18.42
C VAL A 130 10.27 4.73 -17.17
N TYR A 131 8.96 5.00 -17.04
CA TYR A 131 8.13 4.56 -15.93
C TYR A 131 8.12 3.03 -15.81
N ALA A 132 7.89 2.31 -16.91
CA ALA A 132 7.80 0.86 -16.93
C ALA A 132 9.12 0.18 -16.54
N LYS A 133 10.27 0.74 -16.95
CA LYS A 133 11.61 0.21 -16.64
C LYS A 133 12.10 0.52 -15.23
N ASN A 134 11.44 1.43 -14.53
CA ASN A 134 11.84 1.88 -13.21
C ASN A 134 10.70 1.64 -12.20
N PRO A 135 10.34 0.38 -11.88
CA PRO A 135 9.31 0.11 -10.89
C PRO A 135 9.68 0.71 -9.54
N PHE A 136 8.71 1.33 -8.87
CA PHE A 136 8.92 1.88 -7.53
C PHE A 136 9.13 0.76 -6.53
N GLN A 137 10.23 0.85 -5.77
CA GLN A 137 10.51 -0.02 -4.64
C GLN A 137 10.08 0.71 -3.36
N MET A 138 9.34 0.03 -2.48
CA MET A 138 9.04 0.57 -1.16
C MET A 138 10.35 0.71 -0.38
N PRO A 139 10.58 1.83 0.31
CA PRO A 139 11.79 1.98 1.12
C PRO A 139 11.74 1.07 2.35
N ASP A 140 12.90 0.84 2.95
CA ASP A 140 12.99 0.15 4.23
C ASP A 140 12.47 1.04 5.37
N GLY A 141 11.90 0.40 6.38
CA GLY A 141 11.56 1.06 7.65
C GLY A 141 12.78 1.24 8.55
N ALA A 142 12.60 2.01 9.63
CA ALA A 142 13.59 2.04 10.70
C ALA A 142 13.70 0.66 11.38
N ASP A 143 14.85 0.40 12.00
CA ASP A 143 15.00 -0.76 12.86
C ASP A 143 13.95 -0.71 13.99
N ILE A 144 13.32 -1.84 14.29
CA ILE A 144 12.36 -1.96 15.38
C ILE A 144 13.12 -2.03 16.70
N SER A 145 12.82 -1.12 17.61
CA SER A 145 13.42 -1.03 18.93
C SER A 145 12.57 -1.71 20.00
N ASP A 146 13.17 -1.96 21.18
CA ASP A 146 12.44 -2.47 22.34
C ASP A 146 11.31 -1.51 22.76
N ASP A 147 11.50 -0.19 22.59
CA ASP A 147 10.48 0.80 22.93
C ASP A 147 9.25 0.71 22.00
N ASP A 148 9.43 0.32 20.72
CA ASP A 148 8.33 0.17 19.77
C ASP A 148 7.38 -0.99 20.11
N ILE A 149 7.89 -2.00 20.83
CA ILE A 149 7.15 -3.21 21.21
C ILE A 149 6.82 -3.27 22.70
N ARG A 150 7.39 -2.39 23.52
CA ARG A 150 7.36 -2.48 24.99
C ARG A 150 5.97 -2.65 25.56
N ASP A 151 5.01 -1.89 25.01
CA ASP A 151 3.64 -1.82 25.52
C ASP A 151 2.67 -2.73 24.72
N ALA A 152 3.19 -3.52 23.78
CA ALA A 152 2.40 -4.40 22.91
C ALA A 152 2.32 -5.84 23.43
N GLU A 153 1.15 -6.45 23.29
CA GLU A 153 0.95 -7.87 23.59
C GLU A 153 1.13 -8.77 22.36
N THR A 154 0.93 -8.20 21.18
CA THR A 154 1.03 -8.88 19.89
C THR A 154 1.69 -7.94 18.89
N ALA A 155 2.61 -8.47 18.09
CA ALA A 155 3.15 -7.77 16.94
C ALA A 155 2.47 -8.24 15.65
N VAL A 156 2.16 -7.30 14.75
CA VAL A 156 1.70 -7.56 13.39
C VAL A 156 2.69 -6.90 12.44
N TYR A 157 3.28 -7.68 11.54
CA TYR A 157 4.19 -7.17 10.51
C TYR A 157 3.57 -7.39 9.12
N VAL A 158 3.42 -6.32 8.35
CA VAL A 158 2.77 -6.36 7.03
C VAL A 158 3.82 -6.23 5.93
N ILE A 159 4.18 -7.38 5.35
CA ILE A 159 5.03 -7.44 4.16
C ILE A 159 4.17 -7.11 2.93
N SER A 160 4.67 -6.21 2.07
CA SER A 160 3.96 -5.82 0.85
C SER A 160 4.84 -5.94 -0.37
N ARG A 161 4.20 -6.34 -1.47
CA ARG A 161 4.77 -6.38 -2.81
C ARG A 161 3.75 -5.82 -3.78
N THR A 162 4.24 -5.16 -4.83
CA THR A 162 3.41 -4.77 -5.97
C THR A 162 4.04 -5.27 -7.26
N THR A 163 3.19 -5.60 -8.22
CA THR A 163 3.59 -6.04 -9.56
C THR A 163 2.77 -5.29 -10.58
N GLY A 164 3.25 -5.26 -11.82
CA GLY A 164 2.65 -4.41 -12.83
C GLY A 164 2.91 -4.89 -14.25
N GLU A 165 2.22 -4.24 -15.16
CA GLU A 165 2.44 -4.40 -16.60
C GLU A 165 3.89 -4.10 -16.98
N ALA A 166 4.39 -4.81 -17.99
CA ALA A 166 5.72 -4.61 -18.61
C ALA A 166 6.94 -4.93 -17.72
N SER A 167 6.78 -5.50 -16.52
CA SER A 167 7.90 -5.98 -15.70
C SER A 167 7.57 -7.29 -15.00
N ASP A 168 8.37 -8.32 -15.28
CA ASP A 168 8.35 -9.56 -14.52
C ASP A 168 8.97 -9.38 -13.13
N ARG A 169 8.56 -10.23 -12.19
CA ARG A 169 9.24 -10.36 -10.89
C ARG A 169 10.60 -11.06 -11.05
N LYS A 170 11.51 -10.77 -10.13
CA LYS A 170 12.84 -11.36 -10.07
C LYS A 170 13.01 -12.24 -8.85
N LEU A 171 13.82 -13.30 -8.99
CA LEU A 171 14.23 -14.15 -7.88
C LEU A 171 15.37 -13.47 -7.10
N GLU A 172 15.04 -12.39 -6.42
CA GLU A 172 15.99 -11.51 -5.74
C GLU A 172 15.37 -10.94 -4.43
N LYS A 173 16.24 -10.48 -3.54
CA LYS A 173 15.88 -9.81 -2.28
C LYS A 173 15.07 -8.55 -2.51
N GLY A 174 13.98 -8.39 -1.75
CA GLY A 174 13.05 -7.26 -1.88
C GLY A 174 11.98 -7.45 -2.96
N ASP A 175 12.02 -8.57 -3.70
CA ASP A 175 10.99 -8.93 -4.66
C ASP A 175 10.41 -10.32 -4.33
N TYR A 176 10.90 -11.39 -4.95
CA TYR A 176 10.46 -12.75 -4.58
C TYR A 176 10.92 -13.13 -3.17
N GLU A 177 12.14 -12.73 -2.80
CA GLU A 177 12.72 -12.97 -1.48
C GLU A 177 12.51 -11.75 -0.56
N LEU A 178 12.68 -11.97 0.75
CA LEU A 178 12.76 -10.87 1.72
C LEU A 178 14.06 -10.08 1.53
N ASN A 179 14.03 -8.79 1.85
CA ASN A 179 15.25 -7.99 1.94
C ASN A 179 15.88 -8.10 3.34
N ALA A 180 16.94 -7.33 3.62
CA ALA A 180 17.67 -7.41 4.90
C ALA A 180 16.98 -6.68 6.07
N HIS A 181 16.00 -5.83 5.78
CA HIS A 181 15.26 -4.97 6.70
C HIS A 181 13.79 -5.41 6.85
N GLU A 182 13.45 -6.59 6.32
CA GLU A 182 12.17 -7.31 6.44
C GLU A 182 12.34 -8.60 7.23
#